data_AF-A0A2V3UAP9-F1
#
_entry.id   AF-A0A2V3UAP9-F1
#
_cell.length_a   1.000
_cell.length_b   1.000
_cell.length_c   1.000
_cell.angle_alpha   90.00
_cell.angle_beta   90.00
_cell.angle_gamma   90.00
#
_symmetry.space_group_name_H-M   'P 1'
#
loop_
_entity.id
_entity.type
_entity.pdbx_description
1 polymer ?
#
loop_
_entity_poly.entity_id
_entity_poly.type
_entity_poly.pdbx_seq_one_letter_code
_entity_poly.pdbx_strand_id
1 'polypeptide(L)'
;MTVSTEIAYRELPWSGVETVFALGFPADKPADVHVRFRAPDGTVTQLAAGVNFTVMLASTSKLVTVTPIALPPATGILVFERRTPAIVSEVLLDGQQFPASVHQALHDRAAMRDAEMRSATDRVAERLDSVEPTLAELAAFMEVVLPEVTALHDETEGYAASVRIDADRAAVSEAVAIGAEEQSATHAAAAAASAALAVPAAAAADASELASKTHRDEAESFAIAAASHAAALAQPDYGFVTDVATDSRDYGSLL
;
A
#
# COMPACT_ATOMS: atom_id res chain seq x y z
N MET A 1 -0.47 -36.31 60.15
CA MET A 1 -0.30 -35.94 58.73
C MET A 1 -0.62 -37.16 57.88
N THR A 2 -1.68 -37.10 57.07
CA THR A 2 -2.22 -38.25 56.32
C THR A 2 -2.12 -38.11 54.82
N VAL A 3 -1.42 -37.09 54.31
CA VAL A 3 -1.16 -36.93 52.88
C VAL A 3 -0.23 -38.07 52.43
N SER A 4 -0.80 -39.05 51.74
CA SER A 4 -0.10 -40.26 51.31
C SER A 4 0.76 -40.07 50.06
N THR A 5 0.54 -39.00 49.30
CA THR A 5 1.25 -38.73 48.04
C THR A 5 1.46 -37.23 47.81
N GLU A 6 2.64 -36.85 47.34
CA GLU A 6 2.92 -35.48 46.87
C GLU A 6 2.44 -35.22 45.44
N ILE A 7 1.96 -36.25 44.74
CA ILE A 7 1.40 -36.12 43.41
C ILE A 7 0.13 -35.24 43.51
N ALA A 8 0.04 -34.23 42.65
CA ALA A 8 -1.13 -33.35 42.53
C ALA A 8 -1.56 -33.16 41.07
N TYR A 9 -0.92 -33.91 40.15
CA TYR A 9 -0.99 -33.72 38.73
C TYR A 9 -0.86 -35.06 38.02
N ARG A 10 -1.62 -35.28 36.94
CA ARG A 10 -1.45 -36.45 36.09
C ARG A 10 -1.94 -36.16 34.67
N GLU A 11 -1.17 -36.61 33.68
CA GLU A 11 -1.62 -36.69 32.28
C GLU A 11 -1.92 -38.14 31.93
N LEU A 12 -3.04 -38.38 31.25
CA LEU A 12 -3.39 -39.70 30.73
C LEU A 12 -3.87 -39.58 29.28
N PRO A 13 -3.54 -40.55 28.41
CA PRO A 13 -4.10 -40.58 27.07
C PRO A 13 -5.62 -40.80 27.13
N TRP A 14 -6.33 -40.16 26.21
CA TRP A 14 -7.75 -40.32 25.98
C TRP A 14 -7.98 -40.89 24.58
N SER A 15 -8.50 -42.11 24.53
CA SER A 15 -8.82 -42.78 23.26
C SER A 15 -10.31 -42.74 22.92
N GLY A 16 -11.16 -42.27 23.84
CA GLY A 16 -12.61 -42.19 23.63
C GLY A 16 -13.39 -43.33 24.28
N VAL A 17 -12.70 -44.35 24.80
CA VAL A 17 -13.34 -45.58 25.31
C VAL A 17 -13.16 -45.80 26.81
N GLU A 18 -12.25 -45.08 27.46
CA GLU A 18 -12.01 -45.24 28.88
C GLU A 18 -13.24 -44.80 29.69
N THR A 19 -13.65 -45.62 30.65
CA THR A 19 -14.83 -45.36 31.48
C THR A 19 -14.47 -44.84 32.86
N VAL A 20 -13.20 -44.92 33.26
CA VAL A 20 -12.74 -44.50 34.59
C VAL A 20 -11.24 -44.18 34.60
N PHE A 21 -10.87 -43.17 35.37
CA PHE A 21 -9.48 -42.77 35.62
C PHE A 21 -9.19 -42.74 37.12
N ALA A 22 -8.29 -43.61 37.57
CA ALA A 22 -7.76 -43.57 38.92
C ALA A 22 -6.52 -42.66 38.95
N LEU A 23 -6.62 -41.50 39.59
CA LEU A 23 -5.57 -40.47 39.48
C LEU A 23 -4.40 -40.71 40.43
N GLY A 24 -4.63 -41.40 41.54
CA GLY A 24 -3.58 -41.78 42.49
C GLY A 24 -3.15 -40.67 43.45
N PHE A 25 -3.80 -39.51 43.41
CA PHE A 25 -3.65 -38.45 44.41
C PHE A 25 -4.95 -38.20 45.19
N PRO A 26 -4.87 -37.76 46.46
CA PRO A 26 -6.05 -37.41 47.25
C PRO A 26 -6.52 -35.98 46.99
N ALA A 27 -7.81 -35.67 47.24
CA ALA A 27 -8.34 -34.30 47.26
C ALA A 27 -9.30 -34.10 48.45
N ASP A 28 -9.42 -32.86 48.96
CA ASP A 28 -10.33 -32.57 50.09
C ASP A 28 -11.80 -32.62 49.63
N LYS A 29 -12.09 -32.00 48.48
CA LYS A 29 -13.42 -31.97 47.87
C LYS A 29 -13.36 -32.37 46.39
N PRO A 30 -14.46 -32.92 45.84
CA PRO A 30 -14.55 -33.21 44.41
C PRO A 30 -14.33 -31.97 43.53
N ALA A 31 -14.71 -30.79 44.03
CA ALA A 31 -14.56 -29.50 43.34
C ALA A 31 -13.10 -29.03 43.22
N ASP A 32 -12.17 -29.62 43.99
CA ASP A 32 -10.76 -29.26 43.95
C ASP A 32 -10.04 -29.94 42.77
N VAL A 33 -10.72 -30.82 42.03
CA VAL A 33 -10.16 -31.54 40.89
C VAL A 33 -10.57 -30.84 39.60
N HIS A 34 -9.56 -30.41 38.85
CA HIS A 34 -9.74 -29.78 37.55
C HIS A 34 -9.24 -30.71 36.45
N VAL A 35 -9.98 -30.74 35.35
CA VAL A 35 -9.64 -31.55 34.18
C VAL A 35 -9.60 -30.65 32.96
N ARG A 36 -8.55 -30.81 32.16
CA ARG A 36 -8.44 -30.20 30.83
C ARG A 36 -8.23 -31.28 29.79
N PHE A 37 -8.71 -31.02 28.59
CA PHE A 37 -8.40 -31.81 27.41
C PHE A 37 -7.36 -31.05 26.57
N ARG A 38 -6.28 -31.73 26.18
CA ARG A 38 -5.29 -31.24 25.24
C ARG A 38 -5.44 -32.03 23.94
N ALA A 39 -5.85 -31.36 22.88
CA ALA A 39 -5.98 -31.94 21.55
C ALA A 39 -4.59 -32.14 20.90
N PRO A 40 -4.48 -32.95 19.83
CA PRO A 40 -3.21 -33.23 19.15
C PRO A 40 -2.55 -31.99 18.52
N ASP A 41 -3.34 -30.97 18.21
CA ASP A 41 -2.88 -29.66 17.72
C ASP A 41 -2.31 -28.76 18.84
N GLY A 42 -2.35 -29.21 20.11
CA GLY A 42 -1.93 -28.47 21.28
C GLY A 42 -3.02 -27.59 21.90
N THR A 43 -4.22 -27.53 21.31
CA THR A 43 -5.33 -26.75 21.87
C THR A 43 -5.76 -27.32 23.21
N VAL A 44 -5.85 -26.47 24.24
CA VAL A 44 -6.25 -26.87 25.60
C VAL A 44 -7.66 -26.36 25.90
N THR A 45 -8.58 -27.26 26.20
CA THR A 45 -9.96 -26.96 26.60
C THR A 45 -10.19 -27.33 28.05
N GLN A 46 -10.72 -26.40 28.84
CA GLN A 46 -11.15 -26.70 30.22
C GLN A 46 -12.47 -27.47 30.21
N LEU A 47 -12.53 -28.57 30.95
CA LEU A 47 -13.72 -29.39 31.09
C LEU A 47 -14.47 -29.04 32.37
N ALA A 48 -15.80 -29.13 32.34
CA ALA A 48 -16.66 -28.83 33.47
C ALA A 48 -17.11 -30.11 34.19
N ALA A 49 -16.96 -30.13 35.52
CA ALA A 49 -17.51 -31.21 36.35
C ALA A 49 -19.04 -31.23 36.27
N GLY A 50 -19.63 -32.43 36.25
CA GLY A 50 -21.08 -32.65 36.07
C GLY A 50 -21.57 -32.57 34.62
N VAL A 51 -20.79 -31.98 33.72
CA VAL A 51 -21.10 -31.93 32.28
C VAL A 51 -20.22 -32.93 31.52
N ASN A 52 -18.91 -32.82 31.68
CA ASN A 52 -17.95 -33.63 30.93
C ASN A 52 -17.45 -34.84 31.74
N PHE A 53 -17.38 -34.71 33.06
CA PHE A 53 -16.89 -35.75 33.97
C PHE A 53 -17.50 -35.63 35.36
N THR A 54 -17.51 -36.71 36.13
CA THR A 54 -17.78 -36.70 37.58
C THR A 54 -16.54 -37.09 38.36
N VAL A 55 -16.46 -36.62 39.61
CA VAL A 55 -15.35 -36.89 40.51
C VAL A 55 -15.87 -37.63 41.73
N MET A 56 -15.23 -38.76 42.05
CA MET A 56 -15.50 -39.54 43.25
C MET A 56 -14.24 -39.60 44.11
N LEU A 57 -14.42 -39.41 45.43
CA LEU A 57 -13.36 -39.54 46.41
C LEU A 57 -13.58 -40.82 47.22
N ALA A 58 -12.53 -41.61 47.40
CA ALA A 58 -12.57 -42.76 48.30
C ALA A 58 -12.87 -42.31 49.75
N SER A 59 -13.76 -43.01 50.45
CA SER A 59 -14.26 -42.62 51.78
C SER A 59 -13.14 -42.42 52.80
N THR A 60 -12.14 -43.31 52.81
CA THR A 60 -11.03 -43.29 53.77
C THR A 60 -9.80 -42.55 53.25
N SER A 61 -9.30 -42.89 52.05
CA SER A 61 -8.04 -42.37 51.52
C SER A 61 -8.17 -41.05 50.75
N LYS A 62 -9.41 -40.63 50.47
CA LYS A 62 -9.71 -39.45 49.64
C LYS A 62 -9.09 -39.47 48.24
N LEU A 63 -8.60 -40.62 47.78
CA LEU A 63 -8.04 -40.79 46.44
C LEU A 63 -9.08 -40.48 45.38
N VAL A 64 -8.65 -39.72 44.37
CA VAL A 64 -9.50 -39.22 43.31
C VAL A 64 -9.69 -40.27 42.21
N THR A 65 -10.95 -40.52 41.88
CA THR A 65 -11.37 -41.26 40.69
C THR A 65 -12.27 -40.36 39.83
N VAL A 66 -12.01 -40.31 38.53
CA VAL A 66 -12.79 -39.52 37.57
C VAL A 66 -13.53 -40.44 36.60
N THR A 67 -14.82 -40.19 36.40
CA THR A 67 -15.67 -40.93 35.45
C THR A 67 -16.11 -39.98 34.33
N PRO A 68 -15.83 -40.29 33.05
CA PRO A 68 -16.33 -39.52 31.92
C PRO A 68 -17.86 -39.50 31.84
N ILE A 69 -18.42 -38.38 31.37
CA ILE A 69 -19.85 -38.26 31.00
C ILE A 69 -19.94 -37.96 29.49
N ALA A 70 -19.41 -36.80 29.09
CA ALA A 70 -19.45 -36.28 27.73
C ALA A 70 -18.11 -35.61 27.41
N LEU A 71 -17.05 -36.41 27.35
CA LEU A 71 -15.73 -35.95 26.92
C LEU A 71 -15.70 -35.73 25.40
N PRO A 72 -14.77 -34.90 24.89
CA PRO A 72 -14.58 -34.74 23.45
C PRO A 72 -14.37 -36.09 22.76
N PRO A 73 -15.00 -36.36 21.61
CA PRO A 73 -14.83 -37.62 20.90
C PRO A 73 -13.45 -37.76 20.24
N ALA A 74 -12.73 -36.65 20.07
CA ALA A 74 -11.38 -36.64 19.54
C ALA A 74 -10.39 -37.25 20.54
N THR A 75 -9.44 -38.02 20.03
CA THR A 75 -8.32 -38.55 20.82
C THR A 75 -7.40 -37.41 21.27
N GLY A 76 -6.82 -37.52 22.46
CA GLY A 76 -5.89 -36.51 22.98
C GLY A 76 -5.34 -36.89 24.34
N ILE A 77 -4.97 -35.89 25.14
CA ILE A 77 -4.46 -36.07 26.50
C ILE A 77 -5.41 -35.38 27.48
N LEU A 78 -5.83 -36.12 28.51
CA LEU A 78 -6.52 -35.54 29.66
C LEU A 78 -5.50 -35.15 30.71
N VAL A 79 -5.58 -33.91 31.13
CA VAL A 79 -4.72 -33.31 32.15
C VAL A 79 -5.56 -33.13 33.40
N PHE A 80 -5.21 -33.86 34.46
CA PHE A 80 -5.85 -33.80 35.76
C PHE A 80 -4.95 -33.06 36.73
N GLU A 81 -5.53 -32.13 37.49
CA GLU A 81 -4.81 -31.41 38.53
C GLU A 81 -5.69 -31.22 39.76
N ARG A 82 -5.05 -31.24 40.93
CA ARG A 82 -5.65 -30.81 42.18
C ARG A 82 -5.34 -29.33 42.41
N ARG A 83 -6.33 -28.58 42.88
CA ARG A 83 -6.20 -27.21 43.37
C ARG A 83 -6.84 -27.08 44.74
N THR A 84 -6.01 -27.08 45.77
CA THR A 84 -6.47 -26.87 47.14
C THR A 84 -6.77 -25.38 47.36
N PRO A 85 -8.02 -24.98 47.68
CA PRO A 85 -8.37 -23.58 47.94
C PRO A 85 -7.48 -22.94 49.01
N ALA A 86 -7.30 -21.62 48.98
CA ALA A 86 -6.54 -20.91 50.01
C ALA A 86 -7.11 -21.15 51.42
N ILE A 87 -6.24 -21.17 52.44
CA ILE A 87 -6.70 -21.25 53.84
C ILE A 87 -7.43 -19.94 54.13
N VAL A 88 -8.75 -20.03 54.30
CA VAL A 88 -9.51 -18.95 54.93
C VAL A 88 -9.30 -19.09 56.43
N SER A 89 -9.10 -17.97 57.12
CA SER A 89 -9.11 -17.95 58.59
C SER A 89 -10.44 -18.50 59.06
N GLU A 90 -10.45 -19.68 59.66
CA GLU A 90 -11.61 -20.14 60.41
C GLU A 90 -11.80 -19.15 61.56
N VAL A 91 -12.83 -18.31 61.47
CA VAL A 91 -13.16 -17.34 62.51
C VAL A 91 -13.75 -18.12 63.66
N LEU A 92 -12.94 -18.35 64.70
CA LEU A 92 -13.42 -18.93 65.93
C LEU A 92 -14.07 -17.86 66.78
N LEU A 93 -15.20 -18.21 67.38
CA LEU A 93 -15.79 -17.46 68.46
C LEU A 93 -14.89 -17.61 69.69
N ASP A 94 -14.72 -16.53 70.45
CA ASP A 94 -13.90 -16.51 71.66
C ASP A 94 -14.30 -17.65 72.62
N GLY A 95 -13.30 -18.44 73.04
CA GLY A 95 -13.46 -19.52 74.03
C GLY A 95 -13.68 -20.93 73.48
N GLN A 96 -13.74 -21.12 72.15
CA GLN A 96 -13.79 -22.46 71.55
C GLN A 96 -12.38 -23.09 71.48
N GLN A 97 -12.23 -24.30 72.02
CA GLN A 97 -11.02 -25.10 71.82
C GLN A 97 -10.98 -25.63 70.39
N PHE A 98 -9.84 -25.51 69.72
CA PHE A 98 -9.66 -26.13 68.41
C PHE A 98 -9.70 -27.66 68.56
N PRO A 99 -10.63 -28.36 67.88
CA PRO A 99 -10.59 -29.80 67.85
C PRO A 99 -9.31 -30.24 67.12
N ALA A 100 -8.62 -31.26 67.63
CA ALA A 100 -7.40 -31.79 67.01
C ALA A 100 -7.61 -32.22 65.54
N SER A 101 -8.83 -32.64 65.18
CA SER A 101 -9.21 -32.97 63.80
C SER A 101 -9.17 -31.77 62.86
N VAL A 102 -9.48 -30.57 63.34
CA VAL A 102 -9.42 -29.32 62.55
C VAL A 102 -7.97 -28.95 62.28
N HIS A 103 -7.11 -28.99 63.30
CA HIS A 103 -5.67 -28.79 63.13
C HIS A 103 -5.08 -29.77 62.12
N GLN A 104 -5.41 -31.05 62.26
CA GLN A 104 -4.93 -32.08 61.35
C GLN A 104 -5.36 -31.80 59.90
N ALA A 105 -6.63 -31.43 59.67
CA ALA A 105 -7.14 -31.09 58.35
C ALA A 105 -6.46 -29.83 57.76
N LEU A 106 -6.20 -28.80 58.57
CA LEU A 106 -5.49 -27.60 58.13
C LEU A 106 -4.04 -27.90 57.75
N HIS A 107 -3.35 -28.74 58.53
CA HIS A 107 -2.01 -29.20 58.19
C HIS A 107 -1.97 -30.04 56.91
N ASP A 108 -2.93 -30.95 56.72
CA ASP A 108 -3.01 -31.75 55.50
C ASP A 108 -3.30 -30.88 54.27
N ARG A 109 -4.21 -29.89 54.37
CA ARG A 109 -4.45 -28.90 53.30
C ARG A 109 -3.21 -28.05 53.00
N ALA A 110 -2.47 -27.64 54.02
CA ALA A 110 -1.23 -26.90 53.84
C ALA A 110 -0.18 -27.74 53.09
N ALA A 111 -0.02 -29.01 53.47
CA ALA A 111 0.90 -29.92 52.78
C ALA A 111 0.47 -30.21 51.33
N MET A 112 -0.83 -30.39 51.08
CA MET A 112 -1.34 -30.57 49.72
C MET A 112 -1.06 -29.36 48.82
N ARG A 113 -1.22 -28.14 49.35
CA ARG A 113 -0.92 -26.90 48.62
C ARG A 113 0.58 -26.72 48.37
N ASP A 114 1.41 -27.05 49.34
CA ASP A 114 2.87 -27.02 49.17
C ASP A 114 3.32 -27.98 48.05
N ALA A 115 2.78 -29.20 48.04
CA ALA A 115 3.03 -30.16 46.97
C ALA A 115 2.53 -29.67 45.60
N GLU A 116 1.36 -29.01 45.55
CA GLU A 116 0.84 -28.39 44.33
C GLU A 116 1.77 -27.27 43.81
N MET A 117 2.28 -26.41 44.70
CA MET A 117 3.19 -25.31 44.34
C MET A 117 4.54 -25.83 43.86
N ARG A 118 5.11 -26.85 44.52
CA ARG A 118 6.35 -27.51 44.08
C ARG A 118 6.15 -28.14 42.70
N SER A 119 5.10 -28.95 42.54
CA SER A 119 4.80 -29.59 41.26
C SER A 119 4.51 -28.59 40.14
N ALA A 120 3.87 -27.45 40.43
CA ALA A 120 3.67 -26.39 39.45
C ALA A 120 4.99 -25.72 39.05
N THR A 121 5.85 -25.42 40.01
CA THR A 121 7.18 -24.84 39.77
C THR A 121 8.05 -25.77 38.91
N ASP A 122 8.10 -27.06 39.26
CA ASP A 122 8.90 -28.06 38.53
C ASP A 122 8.45 -28.17 37.07
N ARG A 123 7.14 -28.19 36.81
CA ARG A 123 6.60 -28.21 35.43
C ARG A 123 6.91 -26.94 34.65
N VAL A 124 6.93 -25.78 35.31
CA VAL A 124 7.30 -24.52 34.66
C VAL A 124 8.79 -24.55 34.30
N ALA A 125 9.65 -25.04 35.19
CA ALA A 125 11.07 -25.20 34.93
C ALA A 125 11.33 -26.16 33.76
N GLU A 126 10.70 -27.34 33.77
CA GLU A 126 10.82 -28.31 32.68
C GLU A 126 10.35 -27.74 31.33
N ARG A 127 9.24 -26.99 31.35
CA ARG A 127 8.73 -26.33 30.13
C ARG A 127 9.70 -25.24 29.66
N LEU A 128 10.30 -24.48 30.56
CA LEU A 128 11.28 -23.47 30.22
C LEU A 128 12.51 -24.11 29.57
N ASP A 129 13.07 -25.16 30.19
CA ASP A 129 14.20 -25.92 29.67
C ASP A 129 13.93 -26.49 28.27
N SER A 130 12.67 -26.86 27.98
CA SER A 130 12.28 -27.35 26.65
C SER A 130 12.15 -26.24 25.58
N VAL A 131 11.82 -25.01 25.98
CA VAL A 131 11.54 -23.89 25.06
C VAL A 131 12.81 -23.09 24.75
N GLU A 132 13.71 -22.93 25.72
CA GLU A 132 14.98 -22.23 25.55
C GLU A 132 15.79 -22.66 24.32
N PRO A 133 16.01 -23.96 24.03
CA PRO A 133 16.75 -24.37 22.83
C PRO A 133 16.02 -23.97 21.53
N THR A 134 14.69 -24.08 21.50
CA THR A 134 13.90 -23.70 20.30
C THR A 134 13.95 -22.20 20.01
N LEU A 135 14.00 -21.37 21.07
CA LEU A 135 14.16 -19.93 20.94
C LEU A 135 15.57 -19.56 20.46
N ALA A 136 16.60 -20.26 20.95
CA ALA A 136 17.96 -20.08 20.50
C ALA A 136 18.12 -20.48 19.02
N GLU A 137 17.52 -21.60 18.61
CA GLU A 137 17.50 -22.04 17.21
C GLU A 137 16.77 -21.03 16.30
N LEU A 138 15.61 -20.53 16.74
CA LEU A 138 14.87 -19.51 16.00
C LEU A 138 15.66 -18.21 15.86
N ALA A 139 16.35 -17.77 16.92
CA ALA A 139 17.20 -16.60 16.89
C ALA A 139 18.37 -16.78 15.90
N ALA A 140 19.04 -17.93 15.95
CA ALA A 140 20.11 -18.26 15.01
C ALA A 140 19.61 -18.34 13.55
N PHE A 141 18.42 -18.89 13.32
CA PHE A 141 17.79 -18.91 12.01
C PHE A 141 17.48 -17.49 11.51
N MET A 142 16.90 -16.64 12.37
CA MET A 142 16.62 -15.25 12.03
C MET A 142 17.90 -14.47 11.71
N GLU A 143 18.99 -14.69 12.44
CA GLU A 143 20.28 -14.05 12.17
C GLU A 143 20.83 -14.36 10.77
N VAL A 144 20.58 -15.58 10.26
CA VAL A 144 20.98 -15.99 8.91
C VAL A 144 20.05 -15.44 7.83
N VAL A 145 18.73 -15.45 8.07
CA VAL A 145 17.73 -15.09 7.05
C VAL A 145 17.52 -13.59 6.92
N LEU A 146 17.64 -12.81 8.00
CA LEU A 146 17.40 -11.36 7.95
C LEU A 146 18.30 -10.63 6.93
N PRO A 147 19.61 -10.90 6.86
CA PRO A 147 20.50 -10.26 5.89
C PRO A 147 20.09 -10.58 4.44
N GLU A 148 19.68 -11.82 4.17
CA GLU A 148 19.26 -12.26 2.83
C GLU A 148 17.96 -11.57 2.40
N VAL A 149 16.98 -11.49 3.30
CA VAL A 149 15.73 -10.75 3.04
C VAL A 149 15.99 -9.27 2.82
N THR A 150 16.91 -8.68 3.59
CA THR A 150 17.28 -7.26 3.45
C THR A 150 17.96 -7.01 2.11
N ALA A 151 18.91 -7.87 1.70
CA ALA A 151 19.59 -7.75 0.42
C ALA A 151 18.62 -7.88 -0.77
N LEU A 152 17.67 -8.81 -0.71
CA LEU A 152 16.63 -8.96 -1.73
C LEU A 152 15.69 -7.75 -1.80
N HIS A 153 15.37 -7.15 -0.64
CA HIS A 153 14.58 -5.93 -0.59
C HIS A 153 15.31 -4.76 -1.26
N ASP A 154 16.57 -4.54 -0.91
CA ASP A 154 17.42 -3.50 -1.48
C ASP A 154 17.59 -3.67 -3.00
N GLU A 155 17.77 -4.91 -3.48
CA GLU A 155 17.84 -5.22 -4.91
C GLU A 155 16.53 -4.89 -5.63
N THR A 156 15.40 -5.22 -5.01
CA THR A 156 14.06 -4.96 -5.57
C THR A 156 13.79 -3.45 -5.65
N GLU A 157 14.16 -2.69 -4.62
CA GLU A 157 14.05 -1.23 -4.65
C GLU A 157 14.97 -0.60 -5.71
N GLY A 158 16.20 -1.11 -5.84
CA GLY A 158 17.13 -0.70 -6.89
C GLY A 158 16.57 -0.93 -8.30
N TYR A 159 15.93 -2.08 -8.53
CA TYR A 159 15.27 -2.39 -9.80
C TYR A 159 14.05 -1.49 -10.06
N ALA A 160 13.24 -1.22 -9.04
CA ALA A 160 12.10 -0.31 -9.19
C ALA A 160 12.55 1.13 -9.52
N ALA A 161 13.68 1.58 -8.94
CA ALA A 161 14.26 2.89 -9.24
C ALA A 161 14.79 2.98 -10.67
N SER A 162 15.47 1.95 -11.18
CA SER A 162 15.99 1.95 -12.56
C SER A 162 14.87 2.00 -13.59
N VAL A 163 13.80 1.23 -13.40
CA VAL A 163 12.62 1.24 -14.28
C VAL A 163 11.96 2.62 -14.32
N ARG A 164 11.87 3.33 -13.19
CA ARG A 164 11.35 4.71 -13.16
C ARG A 164 12.23 5.68 -13.95
N ILE A 165 13.56 5.59 -13.78
CA ILE A 165 14.51 6.43 -14.52
C ILE A 165 14.39 6.20 -16.03
N ASP A 166 14.24 4.95 -16.46
CA ASP A 166 14.09 4.63 -17.88
C ASP A 166 12.76 5.12 -18.45
N ALA A 167 11.67 5.03 -17.67
CA ALA A 167 10.37 5.61 -18.04
C ALA A 167 10.43 7.15 -18.15
N ASP A 168 11.06 7.82 -17.19
CA ASP A 168 11.25 9.27 -17.21
C ASP A 168 12.11 9.70 -18.40
N ARG A 169 13.19 8.97 -18.70
CA ARG A 169 14.05 9.24 -19.86
C ARG A 169 13.27 9.08 -21.17
N ALA A 170 12.42 8.06 -21.28
CA ALA A 170 11.57 7.87 -22.45
C ALA A 170 10.58 9.06 -22.62
N ALA A 171 9.91 9.47 -21.54
CA ALA A 171 8.98 10.60 -21.57
C ALA A 171 9.68 11.92 -21.94
N VAL A 172 10.88 12.19 -21.41
CA VAL A 172 11.68 13.35 -21.78
C VAL A 172 12.07 13.30 -23.27
N SER A 173 12.47 12.13 -23.78
CA SER A 173 12.84 11.99 -25.19
C SER A 173 11.66 12.26 -26.14
N GLU A 174 10.46 11.84 -25.77
CA GLU A 174 9.23 12.10 -26.52
C GLU A 174 8.87 13.60 -26.50
N ALA A 175 8.93 14.24 -25.33
CA ALA A 175 8.68 15.67 -25.21
C ALA A 175 9.68 16.52 -26.02
N VAL A 176 10.96 16.11 -26.06
CA VAL A 176 11.99 16.77 -26.89
C VAL A 176 11.69 16.60 -28.38
N ALA A 177 11.23 15.43 -28.81
CA ALA A 177 10.86 15.20 -30.21
C ALA A 177 9.67 16.08 -30.63
N ILE A 178 8.63 16.17 -29.80
CA ILE A 178 7.47 17.05 -30.04
C ILE A 178 7.91 18.51 -30.12
N GLY A 179 8.73 18.99 -29.18
CA GLY A 179 9.24 20.35 -29.19
C GLY A 179 10.08 20.67 -30.44
N ALA A 180 10.87 19.71 -30.93
CA ALA A 180 11.65 19.86 -32.15
C ALA A 180 10.75 19.95 -33.40
N GLU A 181 9.66 19.18 -33.47
CA GLU A 181 8.68 19.26 -34.55
C GLU A 181 7.95 20.62 -34.55
N GLU A 182 7.49 21.08 -33.38
CA GLU A 182 6.84 22.39 -33.23
C GLU A 182 7.79 23.55 -33.62
N GLN A 183 9.06 23.46 -33.19
CA GLN A 183 10.08 24.44 -33.55
C GLN A 183 10.34 24.44 -35.06
N SER A 184 10.44 23.26 -35.68
CA SER A 184 10.59 23.10 -37.13
C SER A 184 9.41 23.71 -37.90
N ALA A 185 8.17 23.43 -37.47
CA ALA A 185 6.97 24.00 -38.07
C ALA A 185 6.92 25.54 -37.93
N THR A 186 7.34 26.06 -36.78
CA THR A 186 7.42 27.51 -36.53
C THR A 186 8.46 28.18 -37.43
N HIS A 187 9.64 27.57 -37.60
CA HIS A 187 10.66 28.05 -38.54
C HIS A 187 10.17 28.01 -39.99
N ALA A 188 9.47 26.95 -40.40
CA ALA A 188 8.88 26.85 -41.73
C ALA A 188 7.82 27.95 -41.97
N ALA A 189 6.95 28.20 -40.98
CA ALA A 189 5.95 29.27 -41.04
C ALA A 189 6.58 30.67 -41.11
N ALA A 190 7.63 30.92 -40.31
CA ALA A 190 8.37 32.18 -40.35
C ALA A 190 9.08 32.39 -41.70
N ALA A 191 9.64 31.33 -42.29
CA ALA A 191 10.22 31.38 -43.62
C ALA A 191 9.17 31.67 -44.69
N ALA A 192 8.00 31.03 -44.63
CA ALA A 192 6.89 31.27 -45.54
C ALA A 192 6.35 32.71 -45.44
N ALA A 193 6.19 33.24 -44.22
CA ALA A 193 5.77 34.62 -43.99
C ALA A 193 6.79 35.63 -44.55
N SER A 194 8.09 35.35 -44.36
CA SER A 194 9.17 36.18 -44.91
C SER A 194 9.15 36.18 -46.44
N ALA A 195 8.92 35.02 -47.07
CA ALA A 195 8.78 34.91 -48.52
C ALA A 195 7.53 35.65 -49.04
N ALA A 196 6.40 35.56 -48.33
CA ALA A 196 5.17 36.27 -48.71
C ALA A 196 5.32 37.80 -48.68
N LEU A 197 6.13 38.34 -47.75
CA LEU A 197 6.43 39.77 -47.68
C LEU A 197 7.40 40.25 -48.78
N ALA A 198 8.23 39.36 -49.33
CA ALA A 198 9.14 39.70 -50.42
C ALA A 198 8.42 39.90 -51.77
N VAL A 199 7.30 39.21 -52.00
CA VAL A 199 6.50 39.32 -53.23
C VAL A 199 5.97 40.75 -53.49
N PRO A 200 5.27 41.42 -52.55
CA PRO A 200 4.80 42.79 -52.75
C PRO A 200 5.96 43.78 -52.83
N ALA A 201 7.09 43.53 -52.19
CA ALA A 201 8.28 44.37 -52.33
C ALA A 201 8.86 44.31 -53.75
N ALA A 202 8.93 43.11 -54.35
CA ALA A 202 9.33 42.94 -55.75
C ALA A 202 8.32 43.62 -56.70
N ALA A 203 7.02 43.42 -56.48
CA ALA A 203 5.98 44.06 -57.30
C ALA A 203 6.00 45.60 -57.21
N ALA A 204 6.32 46.16 -56.02
CA ALA A 204 6.47 47.60 -55.84
C ALA A 204 7.71 48.14 -56.58
N ALA A 205 8.80 47.39 -56.61
CA ALA A 205 9.99 47.74 -57.39
C ALA A 205 9.68 47.76 -58.90
N ASP A 206 9.02 46.73 -59.42
CA ASP A 206 8.60 46.66 -60.83
C ASP A 206 7.66 47.81 -61.20
N ALA A 207 6.69 48.13 -60.34
CA ALA A 207 5.78 49.25 -60.54
C ALA A 207 6.51 50.61 -60.56
N SER A 208 7.51 50.79 -59.68
CA SER A 208 8.35 51.99 -59.67
C SER A 208 9.19 52.13 -60.95
N GLU A 209 9.70 51.01 -61.48
CA GLU A 209 10.44 51.00 -62.74
C GLU A 209 9.54 51.38 -63.92
N LEU A 210 8.34 50.80 -63.99
CA LEU A 210 7.35 51.10 -65.03
C LEU A 210 6.91 52.57 -65.01
N ALA A 211 6.63 53.13 -63.82
CA ALA A 211 6.30 54.54 -63.65
C ALA A 211 7.45 55.46 -64.12
N SER A 212 8.69 55.11 -63.77
CA SER A 212 9.88 55.86 -64.18
C SER A 212 10.08 55.86 -65.70
N LYS A 213 9.80 54.72 -66.34
CA LYS A 213 9.84 54.61 -67.80
C LYS A 213 8.75 55.47 -68.46
N THR A 214 7.52 55.40 -67.95
CA THR A 214 6.38 56.18 -68.45
C THR A 214 6.68 57.69 -68.40
N HIS A 215 7.19 58.19 -67.28
CA HIS A 215 7.58 59.60 -67.17
C HIS A 215 8.70 60.02 -68.13
N ARG A 216 9.64 59.10 -68.42
CA ARG A 216 10.70 59.36 -69.40
C ARG A 216 10.13 59.48 -70.82
N ASP A 217 9.24 58.56 -71.18
CA ASP A 217 8.58 58.54 -72.49
C ASP A 217 7.68 59.78 -72.67
N GLU A 218 6.95 60.19 -71.63
CA GLU A 218 6.18 61.43 -71.59
C GLU A 218 7.08 62.66 -71.78
N ALA A 219 8.18 62.76 -71.02
CA ALA A 219 9.14 63.86 -71.12
C ALA A 219 9.76 63.95 -72.52
N GLU A 220 10.08 62.81 -73.14
CA GLU A 220 10.56 62.75 -74.52
C GLU A 220 9.49 63.24 -75.50
N SER A 221 8.23 62.82 -75.33
CA SER A 221 7.12 63.30 -76.17
C SER A 221 6.92 64.82 -76.07
N PHE A 222 7.02 65.39 -74.86
CA PHE A 222 6.95 66.84 -74.64
C PHE A 222 8.14 67.56 -75.27
N ALA A 223 9.34 67.00 -75.18
CA ALA A 223 10.52 67.55 -75.83
C ALA A 223 10.37 67.57 -77.37
N ILE A 224 9.85 66.49 -77.96
CA ILE A 224 9.55 66.42 -79.40
C ILE A 224 8.48 67.45 -79.80
N ALA A 225 7.40 67.57 -79.02
CA ALA A 225 6.35 68.55 -79.27
C ALA A 225 6.88 69.99 -79.17
N ALA A 226 7.70 70.28 -78.16
CA ALA A 226 8.33 71.59 -77.99
C ALA A 226 9.29 71.90 -79.15
N ALA A 227 10.10 70.93 -79.59
CA ALA A 227 10.98 71.08 -80.74
C ALA A 227 10.19 71.32 -82.04
N SER A 228 9.09 70.59 -82.23
CA SER A 228 8.20 70.75 -83.38
C SER A 228 7.52 72.13 -83.40
N HIS A 229 7.06 72.61 -82.24
CA HIS A 229 6.48 73.93 -82.09
C HIS A 229 7.52 75.05 -82.32
N ALA A 230 8.74 74.90 -81.79
CA ALA A 230 9.84 75.82 -82.05
C ALA A 230 10.21 75.87 -83.54
N ALA A 231 10.20 74.72 -84.22
CA ALA A 231 10.42 74.65 -85.67
C ALA A 231 9.29 75.34 -86.46
N ALA A 232 8.03 75.21 -86.02
CA ALA A 232 6.89 75.91 -86.64
C ALA A 232 7.01 77.43 -86.49
N LEU A 233 7.46 77.93 -85.33
CA LEU A 233 7.71 79.36 -85.11
C LEU A 233 8.92 79.91 -85.88
N ALA A 234 9.87 79.05 -86.26
CA ALA A 234 11.06 79.43 -87.01
C ALA A 234 10.85 79.46 -88.53
N GLN A 235 9.69 79.03 -89.05
CA GLN A 235 9.36 79.19 -90.46
C GLN A 235 9.01 80.65 -90.78
N PRO A 236 9.69 81.31 -91.74
CA PRO A 236 9.49 82.72 -92.08
C PRO A 236 8.19 83.02 -92.85
N ASP A 237 7.28 82.05 -92.97
CA ASP A 237 6.11 82.10 -93.84
C ASP A 237 4.78 81.99 -93.07
N TYR A 238 4.70 82.59 -91.88
CA TYR A 238 3.41 83.05 -91.33
C TYR A 238 2.96 84.29 -92.10
N GLY A 239 2.65 84.07 -93.37
CA GLY A 239 1.97 85.01 -94.23
C GLY A 239 0.60 85.32 -93.64
N PHE A 240 0.38 86.60 -93.38
CA PHE A 240 -0.94 87.20 -93.39
C PHE A 240 -1.73 86.67 -94.60
N VAL A 241 -2.72 85.81 -94.37
CA VAL A 241 -3.81 85.63 -95.32
C VAL A 241 -4.98 86.48 -94.82
N THR A 242 -4.95 87.73 -95.26
CA THR A 242 -6.11 88.61 -95.31
C THR A 242 -7.03 88.17 -96.45
N ASP A 243 -8.33 88.05 -96.15
CA ASP A 243 -9.48 88.41 -97.02
C ASP A 243 -9.76 87.51 -98.26
N VAL A 244 -10.98 87.08 -98.64
CA VAL A 244 -12.36 87.59 -98.53
C VAL A 244 -13.38 86.44 -98.65
N ALA A 245 -14.57 86.72 -98.13
CA ALA A 245 -15.88 86.05 -98.12
C ALA A 245 -16.48 85.45 -99.43
N THR A 246 -17.66 84.84 -99.20
CA THR A 246 -18.69 84.23 -100.09
C THR A 246 -18.50 82.72 -100.33
N ASP A 247 -19.48 81.83 -100.14
CA ASP A 247 -20.92 82.02 -100.09
C ASP A 247 -21.63 80.88 -99.31
N SER A 248 -22.82 81.24 -98.87
CA SER A 248 -23.88 80.52 -98.18
C SER A 248 -24.33 79.17 -98.75
N ARG A 249 -24.61 78.22 -97.84
CA ARG A 249 -25.77 77.28 -97.82
C ARG A 249 -25.99 76.88 -96.36
N ASP A 250 -26.82 77.56 -95.59
CA ASP A 250 -28.29 77.51 -95.54
C ASP A 250 -28.86 76.19 -94.96
N TYR A 251 -29.18 76.31 -93.67
CA TYR A 251 -30.21 75.74 -92.77
C TYR A 251 -30.95 74.41 -93.04
N GLY A 252 -31.18 73.73 -91.91
CA GLY A 252 -32.44 73.01 -91.63
C GLY A 252 -32.22 71.62 -91.02
N SER A 253 -32.09 71.47 -89.70
CA SER A 253 -33.16 71.40 -88.67
C SER A 253 -33.86 70.03 -88.54
N LEU A 254 -33.68 69.47 -87.34
CA LEU A 254 -34.66 68.75 -86.49
C LEU A 254 -35.23 67.41 -86.98
N LEU A 255 -34.97 66.37 -86.18
CA LEU A 255 -35.93 65.91 -85.15
C LEU A 255 -35.17 65.40 -83.93
#